data_AF-A0A975LI79-F1
#
_entry.id   AF-A0A975LI79-F1
#
_cell.length_a   1.000
_cell.length_b   1.000
_cell.length_c   1.000
_cell.angle_alpha   90.00
_cell.angle_beta   90.00
_cell.angle_gamma   90.00
#
_symmetry.space_group_name_H-M   'P 1'
#
loop_
_entity.id
_entity.type
_entity.pdbx_description
1 polymer ?
#
loop_
_entity_poly.entity_id
_entity_poly.type
_entity_poly.pdbx_seq_one_letter_code
_entity_poly.pdbx_strand_id
1 'polypeptide(L)'
;MHELSPLSSVTTKSSFFGVIESSKYLKEKLRQDEEKYVILKKVSEKNAIDVSVDGRISHFNISNNGKYLAVAMTNIVKIYDYETLGFIDEIKNKCCCYVSFSPDDSLILIGTWNHGFIYPFNIK
;
A
#
# COMPACT_ATOMS: atom_id res chain seq x y z
N MET A 1 -15.41 -6.97 38.03
CA MET A 1 -14.37 -7.22 37.02
C MET A 1 -15.05 -7.77 35.79
N HIS A 2 -15.19 -6.97 34.73
CA HIS A 2 -15.59 -7.49 33.42
C HIS A 2 -14.32 -7.60 32.58
N GLU A 3 -13.93 -8.83 32.25
CA GLU A 3 -12.88 -9.07 31.26
C GLU A 3 -13.37 -8.62 29.89
N LEU A 4 -12.67 -7.64 29.31
CA LEU A 4 -12.85 -7.27 27.92
C LEU A 4 -12.22 -8.37 27.06
N SER A 5 -13.04 -9.02 26.24
CA SER A 5 -12.58 -9.95 25.20
C SER A 5 -11.54 -9.27 24.30
N PRO A 6 -10.51 -9.98 23.81
CA PRO A 6 -9.50 -9.39 22.95
C PRO A 6 -10.16 -8.89 21.67
N LEU A 7 -9.94 -7.61 21.37
CA LEU A 7 -10.31 -6.99 20.10
C LEU A 7 -9.58 -7.79 19.02
N SER A 8 -10.29 -8.70 18.33
CA SER A 8 -9.74 -9.35 17.15
C SER A 8 -9.39 -8.24 16.17
N SER A 9 -8.09 -8.10 15.90
CA SER A 9 -7.62 -7.16 14.89
C SER A 9 -8.05 -7.73 13.55
N VAL A 10 -9.29 -7.44 13.16
CA VAL A 10 -9.76 -7.61 11.80
C VAL A 10 -9.06 -6.54 10.98
N THR A 11 -7.79 -6.78 10.64
CA THR A 11 -7.15 -6.11 9.52
C THR A 11 -7.96 -6.50 8.30
N THR A 12 -8.88 -5.62 7.89
CA THR A 12 -9.58 -5.77 6.63
C THR A 12 -8.53 -5.62 5.52
N LYS A 13 -7.90 -6.73 5.13
CA LYS A 13 -7.14 -6.83 3.87
C LYS A 13 -8.15 -6.58 2.75
N SER A 14 -8.39 -5.31 2.45
CA SER A 14 -9.17 -4.95 1.27
C SER A 14 -8.26 -5.22 0.08
N SER A 15 -8.37 -6.41 -0.49
CA SER A 15 -7.74 -6.72 -1.76
C SER A 15 -8.30 -5.77 -2.83
N PHE A 16 -7.55 -5.56 -3.91
CA PHE A 16 -8.02 -4.84 -5.10
C PHE A 16 -9.42 -5.31 -5.53
N PHE A 17 -9.68 -6.62 -5.43
CA PHE A 17 -10.98 -7.23 -5.72
C PHE A 17 -12.05 -6.96 -4.66
N GLY A 18 -11.70 -6.81 -3.38
CA GLY A 18 -12.63 -6.34 -2.35
C GLY A 18 -13.10 -4.89 -2.59
N VAL A 19 -12.20 -4.03 -3.11
CA VAL A 19 -12.55 -2.65 -3.51
C VAL A 19 -13.44 -2.65 -4.75
N ILE A 20 -13.18 -3.51 -5.73
CA ILE A 20 -14.06 -3.68 -6.90
C ILE A 20 -15.44 -4.20 -6.48
N GLU A 21 -15.50 -5.21 -5.62
CA GLU A 21 -16.76 -5.85 -5.20
C GLU A 21 -17.65 -4.90 -4.37
N SER A 22 -17.05 -3.98 -3.63
CA SER A 22 -17.75 -2.95 -2.83
C SER A 22 -18.19 -1.73 -3.66
N SER A 23 -17.67 -1.55 -4.87
CA SER A 23 -18.04 -0.46 -5.78
C SER A 23 -18.97 -0.94 -6.89
N LYS A 24 -20.25 -0.53 -6.84
CA LYS A 24 -21.24 -0.85 -7.88
C LYS A 24 -20.77 -0.46 -9.29
N TYR A 25 -20.17 0.72 -9.41
CA TYR A 25 -19.64 1.23 -10.69
C TYR A 25 -18.50 0.38 -11.25
N LEU A 26 -17.48 0.06 -10.42
CA LEU A 26 -16.33 -0.74 -10.87
C LEU A 26 -16.75 -2.16 -11.22
N LYS A 27 -17.67 -2.73 -10.44
CA LYS A 27 -18.25 -4.04 -10.67
C LYS A 27 -19.01 -4.10 -12.00
N GLU A 28 -19.83 -3.09 -12.31
CA GLU A 28 -20.57 -3.01 -13.58
C GLU A 28 -19.64 -2.80 -14.79
N LYS A 29 -18.60 -1.97 -14.64
CA LYS A 29 -17.63 -1.69 -15.70
C LYS A 29 -16.74 -2.89 -16.03
N LEU A 30 -16.36 -3.69 -15.04
CA LEU A 30 -15.55 -4.90 -15.22
C LEU A 30 -16.40 -6.13 -15.60
N ARG A 31 -17.70 -6.17 -15.23
CA ARG A 31 -18.65 -7.22 -15.66
C ARG A 31 -18.94 -7.25 -17.16
N GLN A 32 -18.58 -6.21 -17.91
CA GLN A 32 -18.71 -6.21 -19.37
C GLN A 32 -17.82 -7.27 -20.03
N ASP A 33 -16.82 -7.79 -19.29
CA ASP A 33 -15.95 -8.89 -19.69
C ASP A 33 -15.65 -9.79 -18.47
N GLU A 34 -16.65 -10.64 -18.15
CA GLU A 34 -16.62 -11.52 -16.98
C GLU A 34 -15.45 -12.51 -17.01
N GLU A 35 -15.05 -12.99 -18.20
CA GLU A 35 -13.88 -13.84 -18.39
C GLU A 35 -12.58 -13.11 -18.03
N LYS A 36 -12.41 -11.86 -18.49
CA LYS A 36 -11.25 -11.04 -18.13
C LYS A 36 -11.18 -10.73 -16.64
N TYR A 37 -12.31 -10.46 -15.99
CA TYR A 37 -12.35 -10.25 -14.52
C TYR A 37 -11.89 -11.50 -13.76
N VAL A 38 -12.39 -12.69 -14.13
CA VAL A 38 -12.02 -13.96 -13.49
C VAL A 38 -10.54 -14.28 -13.73
N ILE A 39 -10.03 -14.05 -14.95
CA ILE A 39 -8.62 -14.24 -15.27
C ILE A 39 -7.75 -13.29 -14.44
N LEU A 40 -8.08 -12.00 -14.38
CA LEU A 40 -7.33 -11.02 -13.60
C LEU A 40 -7.30 -11.37 -12.11
N LYS A 41 -8.44 -11.79 -11.53
CA LYS A 41 -8.51 -12.25 -10.14
C LYS A 41 -7.62 -13.45 -9.90
N LYS A 42 -7.78 -14.50 -10.71
CA LYS A 42 -7.02 -15.75 -10.59
C LYS A 42 -5.51 -15.55 -10.80
N VAL A 43 -5.10 -14.70 -11.74
CA VAL A 43 -3.70 -14.37 -11.99
C VAL A 43 -3.12 -13.55 -10.84
N SER A 44 -3.87 -12.56 -10.33
CA SER A 44 -3.42 -11.71 -9.22
C SER A 44 -3.22 -12.50 -7.93
N GLU A 45 -4.08 -13.48 -7.64
CA GLU A 45 -4.03 -14.28 -6.42
C GLU A 45 -2.99 -15.41 -6.52
N LYS A 46 -2.86 -16.05 -7.70
CA LYS A 46 -1.92 -17.17 -7.91
C LYS A 46 -0.46 -16.71 -7.96
N ASN A 47 -0.22 -15.52 -8.51
CA ASN A 47 1.12 -14.96 -8.68
C ASN A 47 1.41 -13.82 -7.68
N ALA A 48 0.60 -13.69 -6.62
CA ALA A 48 0.85 -12.70 -5.58
C ALA A 48 2.23 -12.96 -4.95
N ILE A 49 3.12 -11.98 -5.06
CA ILE A 49 4.39 -11.99 -4.34
C ILE A 49 4.14 -11.33 -2.99
N ASP A 50 4.29 -12.10 -1.91
CA ASP A 50 4.19 -11.57 -0.55
C ASP A 50 5.52 -10.90 -0.17
N VAL A 51 5.47 -9.61 0.13
CA VAL A 51 6.61 -8.85 0.65
C VAL A 51 6.40 -8.70 2.14
N SER A 52 7.09 -9.53 2.92
CA SER A 52 7.03 -9.46 4.37
C SER A 52 7.59 -8.13 4.87
N VAL A 53 6.83 -7.46 5.73
CA VAL A 53 7.26 -6.23 6.39
C VAL A 53 7.06 -6.35 7.91
N ASP A 54 8.02 -5.82 8.67
CA ASP A 54 8.01 -5.89 10.13
C ASP A 54 7.09 -4.83 10.75
N GLY A 55 5.78 -5.05 10.66
CA GLY A 55 4.78 -4.21 11.32
C GLY A 55 3.50 -3.96 10.52
N ARG A 56 2.66 -3.07 11.05
CA ARG A 56 1.37 -2.73 10.44
C ARG A 56 1.56 -1.72 9.32
N ILE A 57 1.19 -2.13 8.10
CA ILE A 57 1.08 -1.24 6.95
C ILE A 57 -0.13 -0.32 7.13
N SER A 58 0.06 0.97 6.91
CA SER A 58 -1.00 1.99 6.94
C SER A 58 -1.32 2.54 5.55
N HIS A 59 -0.32 2.64 4.67
CA HIS A 59 -0.47 3.14 3.31
C HIS A 59 0.65 2.63 2.41
N PHE A 60 0.47 2.69 1.09
CA PHE A 60 1.53 2.45 0.12
C PHE A 60 1.35 3.36 -1.11
N ASN A 61 2.44 3.64 -1.82
CA ASN A 61 2.41 4.42 -3.05
C ASN A 61 3.53 3.97 -3.99
N ILE A 62 3.20 3.86 -5.28
CA ILE A 62 4.18 3.57 -6.33
C ILE A 62 4.63 4.92 -6.89
N SER A 63 5.93 5.09 -7.14
CA SER A 63 6.46 6.29 -7.79
C SER A 63 5.95 6.43 -9.23
N ASN A 64 5.90 7.66 -9.73
CA ASN A 64 5.32 7.95 -11.05
C ASN A 64 6.18 7.38 -12.20
N ASN A 65 7.48 7.25 -11.98
CA ASN A 65 8.41 6.58 -12.88
C ASN A 65 8.35 5.03 -12.80
N GLY A 66 7.53 4.47 -11.90
CA GLY A 66 7.32 3.04 -11.73
C GLY A 66 8.48 2.27 -11.11
N LYS A 67 9.52 2.94 -10.59
CA LYS A 67 10.72 2.29 -10.04
C LYS A 67 10.66 1.97 -8.57
N TYR A 68 9.87 2.73 -7.80
CA TYR A 68 9.89 2.66 -6.34
C TYR A 68 8.51 2.34 -5.78
N LEU A 69 8.49 1.53 -4.72
CA LEU A 69 7.33 1.30 -3.88
C LEU A 69 7.63 1.81 -2.46
N ALA A 70 6.89 2.83 -2.04
CA ALA A 70 6.91 3.30 -0.67
C ALA A 70 5.82 2.61 0.14
N VAL A 71 6.19 2.04 1.30
CA VAL A 71 5.27 1.38 2.22
C VAL A 71 5.34 2.09 3.57
N ALA A 72 4.26 2.80 3.92
CA ALA A 72 4.13 3.45 5.21
C ALA A 72 3.70 2.45 6.27
N MET A 73 4.40 2.48 7.40
CA MET A 73 4.18 1.65 8.57
C MET A 73 4.17 2.53 9.81
N THR A 74 3.68 2.02 10.94
CA THR A 74 3.47 2.82 12.17
C THR A 74 4.64 3.72 12.53
N ASN A 75 5.90 3.30 12.39
CA ASN A 75 7.06 4.11 12.80
C ASN A 75 8.15 4.25 11.73
N ILE A 76 7.83 3.91 10.48
CA ILE A 76 8.79 3.88 9.39
C ILE A 76 8.09 3.92 8.04
N VAL A 77 8.74 4.50 7.04
CA VAL A 77 8.40 4.27 5.63
C VAL A 77 9.53 3.47 5.02
N LYS A 78 9.24 2.27 4.51
CA LYS A 78 10.22 1.47 3.77
C LYS A 78 10.07 1.72 2.29
N ILE A 79 11.19 1.79 1.58
CA ILE A 79 11.28 1.99 0.13
C ILE A 79 11.84 0.72 -0.48
N TYR A 80 11.17 0.25 -1.52
CA TYR A 80 11.53 -0.93 -2.28
C TYR A 80 11.69 -0.60 -3.76
N ASP A 81 12.51 -1.37 -4.44
CA ASP A 81 12.51 -1.44 -5.89
C ASP A 81 11.19 -2.10 -6.32
N TYR A 82 10.43 -1.50 -7.23
CA TYR A 82 9.11 -1.99 -7.57
C TYR A 82 9.14 -3.27 -8.41
N GLU A 83 10.15 -3.42 -9.29
CA GLU A 83 10.25 -4.58 -10.18
C GLU A 83 10.74 -5.83 -9.44
N THR A 84 11.75 -5.66 -8.59
CA THR A 84 12.43 -6.75 -7.88
C THR A 84 11.91 -6.95 -6.46
N LEU A 85 11.18 -5.98 -5.92
CA LEU A 85 10.72 -5.93 -4.53
C LEU A 85 11.87 -5.97 -3.51
N GLY A 86 13.09 -5.62 -3.95
CA GLY A 86 14.26 -5.50 -3.11
C GLY A 86 14.17 -4.27 -2.21
N PHE A 87 14.56 -4.42 -0.93
CA PHE A 87 14.66 -3.28 -0.02
C PHE A 87 15.76 -2.32 -0.48
N ILE A 88 15.42 -1.02 -0.53
CA ILE A 88 16.35 0.04 -0.94
C ILE A 88 16.73 0.90 0.26
N ASP A 89 15.74 1.44 0.97
CA ASP A 89 15.97 2.43 2.02
C ASP A 89 14.79 2.53 3.00
N GLU A 90 14.98 3.26 4.09
CA GLU A 90 13.95 3.57 5.07
C GLU A 90 13.99 5.02 5.56
N ILE A 91 12.81 5.59 5.76
CA ILE A 91 12.62 6.92 6.36
C ILE A 91 11.96 6.74 7.71
N LYS A 92 12.70 7.07 8.77
CA LYS A 92 12.20 6.99 10.15
C LYS A 92 11.29 8.17 10.45
N ASN A 93 10.01 7.90 10.62
CA ASN A 93 9.04 8.88 11.07
C ASN A 93 7.96 8.16 11.89
N LYS A 94 7.54 8.77 13.01
CA LYS A 94 6.60 8.14 13.94
C LYS A 94 5.17 8.40 13.50
N CYS A 95 4.33 7.40 13.72
CA CYS A 95 2.90 7.45 13.42
C CYS A 95 2.56 7.72 11.95
N CYS A 96 3.31 7.15 10.99
CA CYS A 96 3.00 7.33 9.57
C CYS A 96 1.66 6.66 9.22
N CYS A 97 0.76 7.44 8.64
CA CYS A 97 -0.53 6.99 8.13
C CYS A 97 -0.71 7.23 6.63
N TYR A 98 0.21 7.96 5.99
CA TYR A 98 0.13 8.28 4.58
C TYR A 98 1.52 8.45 3.95
N VAL A 99 1.66 8.11 2.68
CA VAL A 99 2.87 8.35 1.88
C VAL A 99 2.52 8.62 0.43
N SER A 100 3.19 9.58 -0.22
CA SER A 100 3.06 9.86 -1.65
C SER A 100 4.34 10.45 -2.22
N PHE A 101 4.71 10.04 -3.44
CA PHE A 101 5.73 10.75 -4.22
C PHE A 101 5.16 12.06 -4.79
N SER A 102 6.04 13.05 -5.01
CA SER A 102 5.71 14.21 -5.84
C SER A 102 5.56 13.79 -7.31
N PRO A 103 4.88 14.59 -8.16
CA PRO A 103 4.64 14.23 -9.57
C PRO A 103 5.91 13.93 -10.39
N ASP A 104 7.04 14.51 -10.00
CA ASP A 104 8.36 14.34 -10.61
C ASP A 104 9.26 13.34 -9.86
N ASP A 105 8.73 12.66 -8.84
CA ASP A 105 9.43 11.74 -7.93
C ASP A 105 10.64 12.33 -7.18
N SER A 106 10.79 13.66 -7.14
CA SER A 106 11.92 14.31 -6.46
C SER A 106 11.72 14.50 -4.95
N LEU A 107 10.48 14.38 -4.47
CA LEU A 107 10.09 14.53 -3.07
C LEU A 107 9.19 13.37 -2.64
N ILE A 108 9.17 13.11 -1.34
CA ILE A 108 8.23 12.21 -0.70
C ILE A 108 7.50 12.93 0.45
N LEU A 109 6.17 12.92 0.37
CA LEU A 109 5.28 13.38 1.42
C LEU A 109 4.97 12.21 2.36
N ILE A 110 5.16 12.43 3.65
CA ILE A 110 4.78 11.49 4.72
C ILE A 110 3.77 12.18 5.62
N GLY A 111 2.56 11.62 5.67
CA GLY A 111 1.52 12.06 6.59
C GLY A 111 1.55 11.24 7.88
N THR A 112 1.39 11.93 8.99
CA THR A 112 1.06 11.37 10.31
C THR A 112 -0.33 11.85 10.70
N TRP A 113 -0.87 11.37 11.84
CA TRP A 113 -2.18 11.81 12.32
C TRP A 113 -2.29 13.33 12.54
N ASN A 114 -1.17 14.01 12.85
CA ASN A 114 -1.18 15.43 13.25
C ASN A 114 -0.30 16.33 12.38
N HIS A 115 0.64 15.77 11.61
CA HIS A 115 1.63 16.52 10.84
C HIS A 115 1.91 15.86 9.48
N GLY A 116 2.19 16.69 8.47
CA GLY A 116 2.78 16.27 7.20
C GLY A 116 4.25 16.67 7.12
N PHE A 117 5.08 15.80 6.57
CA PHE A 117 6.51 16.02 6.37
C PHE A 117 6.85 15.81 4.90
N ILE A 118 7.69 16.68 4.34
CA ILE A 118 8.18 16.56 2.97
C ILE A 118 9.68 16.33 3.05
N TYR A 119 10.16 15.26 2.42
CA TYR A 119 11.57 14.94 2.33
C TYR A 119 12.02 14.97 0.87
N PRO A 120 13.24 15.44 0.57
CA PRO A 120 13.89 15.15 -0.70
C PRO A 120 14.01 13.64 -0.89
N PHE A 121 13.60 13.15 -2.06
CA PHE A 121 13.75 11.77 -2.45
C PHE A 121 14.89 11.66 -3.47
N ASN A 122 16.07 11.30 -2.97
CA ASN A 122 17.30 11.20 -3.76
C ASN A 122 17.94 9.84 -3.52
N ILE A 123 17.33 8.78 -4.05
CA ILE A 123 17.93 7.46 -4.09
C ILE A 123 18.67 7.33 -5.43
N LYS A 124 19.99 7.12 -5.37
CA LYS A 124 20.84 6.89 -6.55
C LYS A 124 20.88 5.42 -6.93
#